data_AF-A0A2M9P3F6-F1
#
_entry.id   AF-A0A2M9P3F6-F1
#
_cell.length_a   1.000
_cell.length_b   1.000
_cell.length_c   1.000
_cell.angle_alpha   90.00
_cell.angle_beta   90.00
_cell.angle_gamma   90.00
#
_symmetry.space_group_name_H-M   'P 1'
#
loop_
_entity.id
_entity.type
_entity.pdbx_description
1 polymer ?
#
loop_
_entity_poly.entity_id
_entity_poly.type
_entity_poly.pdbx_seq_one_letter_code
_entity_poly.pdbx_strand_id
1 'polypeptide(L)' 'MVIMSKKLEKLYDRSGLWETRSKQAATKGDYDRAGKLRTKALQLAAAARRMEEKENLSNHEHISIR' A
#
# COMPACT_ATOMS: atom_id res chain seq x y z
N MET A 1 -5.72 -6.66 -18.21
CA MET A 1 -6.23 -6.61 -16.83
C MET A 1 -5.08 -7.05 -15.94
N VAL A 2 -4.45 -6.13 -15.20
CA VAL A 2 -3.34 -6.50 -14.29
C VAL A 2 -3.95 -7.37 -13.21
N ILE A 3 -3.54 -8.63 -13.14
CA ILE A 3 -3.97 -9.55 -12.08
C ILE A 3 -3.22 -9.08 -10.83
N MET A 4 -3.78 -8.10 -10.11
CA MET A 4 -3.24 -7.75 -8.79
C MET A 4 -3.35 -8.98 -7.91
N SER A 5 -2.23 -9.41 -7.34
CA SER A 5 -2.25 -10.52 -6.41
C SER A 5 -3.13 -10.17 -5.20
N LYS A 6 -3.92 -11.14 -4.69
CA LYS A 6 -4.81 -10.95 -3.52
C LYS A 6 -4.09 -10.38 -2.28
N LYS A 7 -2.76 -10.46 -2.26
CA LYS A 7 -1.89 -9.90 -1.22
C LYS A 7 -1.66 -8.41 -1.42
N LEU A 8 -1.46 -7.94 -2.65
CA LEU A 8 -1.38 -6.53 -3.01
C LEU A 8 -2.66 -5.79 -2.68
N GLU A 9 -3.80 -6.35 -3.08
CA GLU A 9 -5.13 -5.78 -2.81
C GLU A 9 -5.34 -5.56 -1.30
N LYS A 10 -5.07 -6.58 -0.48
CA LYS A 10 -5.16 -6.47 0.99
C LYS A 10 -4.24 -5.40 1.58
N LEU A 11 -3.05 -5.18 1.02
CA LEU A 11 -2.13 -4.15 1.50
C LEU A 11 -2.65 -2.75 1.16
N TYR A 12 -3.17 -2.55 -0.05
CA TYR A 12 -3.77 -1.29 -0.46
C TYR A 12 -5.05 -0.98 0.31
N ASP A 13 -5.95 -1.96 0.50
CA ASP A 13 -7.16 -1.79 1.31
C ASP A 13 -6.83 -1.37 2.74
N ARG A 14 -5.84 -2.05 3.34
CA ARG A 14 -5.41 -1.76 4.70
C ARG A 14 -4.75 -0.38 4.78
N SER A 15 -3.95 0.00 3.79
CA SER A 15 -3.40 1.35 3.67
C SER A 15 -4.51 2.40 3.63
N GLY A 16 -5.53 2.20 2.78
CA GLY A 16 -6.69 3.10 2.66
C GLY A 16 -7.46 3.24 3.97
N LEU A 17 -7.66 2.15 4.70
CA LEU A 17 -8.29 2.18 6.03
C LEU A 17 -7.51 3.05 7.03
N TRP A 18 -6.18 2.90 7.08
CA TRP A 18 -5.33 3.69 7.98
C TRP A 18 -5.29 5.17 7.58
N GLU A 19 -5.34 5.47 6.29
CA GLU A 19 -5.44 6.84 5.80
C GLU A 19 -6.77 7.49 6.20
N THR A 20 -7.89 6.79 6.03
CA THR A 20 -9.21 7.28 6.47
C THR A 20 -9.23 7.55 7.97
N ARG A 21 -8.66 6.63 8.78
CA ARG A 21 -8.54 6.83 10.23
C ARG A 21 -7.65 8.01 10.60
N SER A 22 -6.56 8.23 9.86
CA SER A 22 -5.70 9.40 10.05
C SER A 22 -6.46 10.70 9.80
N LYS A 23 -7.21 10.77 8.70
CA LYS A 23 -8.08 11.93 8.37
C LYS A 23 -9.12 12.17 9.47
N GLN A 24 -9.78 11.11 9.95
CA GLN A 24 -10.74 11.22 11.06
C GLN A 24 -10.10 11.71 12.37
N ALA A 25 -8.86 11.30 12.67
CA ALA A 25 -8.14 11.80 13.84
C ALA A 25 -7.79 13.29 13.67
N ALA A 26 -7.33 13.69 12.49
CA ALA A 26 -7.02 15.09 12.18
C ALA A 26 -8.27 15.98 12.28
N THR A 27 -9.44 15.52 11.82
CA THR A 27 -10.71 16.26 11.96
C THR A 27 -11.13 16.46 13.42
N LYS A 28 -10.64 15.63 14.34
CA LYS A 28 -10.88 15.75 15.79
C LYS A 28 -9.82 16.59 16.50
N GLY A 29 -8.87 17.16 15.76
CA GLY A 29 -7.72 17.89 16.31
C GLY A 29 -6.61 17.02 16.89
N ASP A 30 -6.72 15.68 16.77
CA ASP A 30 -5.73 14.74 17.29
C ASP A 30 -4.63 14.49 16.25
N TYR A 31 -3.78 15.51 16.07
CA TYR A 31 -2.75 15.52 15.03
C TYR A 31 -1.60 14.53 15.28
N ASP A 32 -1.23 14.27 16.55
CA ASP A 32 -0.21 13.27 16.89
C ASP A 32 -0.68 11.87 16.47
N ARG A 33 -1.91 11.51 16.83
CA ARG A 33 -2.52 10.26 16.39
C ARG A 33 -2.69 10.22 14.87
N ALA A 34 -3.11 11.31 14.24
CA ALA A 34 -3.24 11.40 12.79
C ALA A 34 -1.90 11.13 12.09
N GLY A 35 -0.80 11.68 12.60
CA GLY A 35 0.55 11.44 12.09
C GLY A 35 0.96 9.97 12.19
N LYS A 36 0.78 9.35 13.37
CA LYS A 36 1.06 7.92 13.58
C LYS A 36 0.27 7.02 12.63
N LEU A 37 -1.01 7.33 12.42
CA LEU A 37 -1.89 6.59 11.50
C LEU A 37 -1.48 6.80 10.04
N ARG A 38 -1.09 8.03 9.67
CA ARG A 38 -0.62 8.36 8.32
C ARG A 38 0.67 7.61 7.98
N THR A 39 1.62 7.58 8.91
CA THR A 39 2.87 6.82 8.73
C THR A 39 2.61 5.34 8.49
N LYS A 40 1.67 4.72 9.24
CA LYS A 40 1.27 3.33 9.01
C LYS A 40 0.66 3.10 7.62
N ALA A 41 -0.20 4.00 7.15
CA ALA A 41 -0.75 3.93 5.81
C ALA A 41 0.37 3.96 4.75
N LEU A 42 1.30 4.91 4.87
CA LEU A 42 2.41 5.07 3.94
C LEU A 42 3.35 3.85 3.93
N GLN A 43 3.63 3.25 5.09
CA GLN A 43 4.43 2.02 5.18
C GLN A 43 3.77 0.86 4.43
N LEU A 44 2.45 0.70 4.55
CA LEU A 44 1.70 -0.34 3.85
C LEU A 44 1.67 -0.11 2.34
N ALA A 45 1.43 1.13 1.90
CA ALA A 45 1.48 1.50 0.49
C ALA A 45 2.88 1.30 -0.12
N ALA A 46 3.94 1.61 0.64
CA ALA A 46 5.32 1.34 0.21
C ALA A 46 5.60 -0.18 0.11
N ALA A 47 5.09 -0.97 1.05
CA ALA A 47 5.22 -2.43 0.99
C ALA A 47 4.47 -3.03 -0.21
N ALA A 48 3.28 -2.50 -0.52
CA ALA A 48 2.52 -2.88 -1.71
C ALA A 48 3.32 -2.58 -2.98
N ARG A 49 3.78 -1.33 -3.18
CA ARG A 49 4.57 -0.94 -4.35
C ARG A 49 5.82 -1.80 -4.57
N ARG A 50 6.58 -2.10 -3.51
CA ARG A 50 7.75 -3.01 -3.60
C ARG A 50 7.37 -4.43 -4.02
N MET A 51 6.17 -4.89 -3.67
CA MET A 51 5.68 -6.21 -4.08
C MET A 51 5.26 -6.21 -5.54
N GLU A 52 4.56 -5.16 -5.97
CA GLU A 52 4.17 -4.94 -7.36
C GLU A 52 5.38 -4.83 -8.29
N GLU A 53 6.42 -4.07 -7.88
CA GLU A 53 7.70 -3.99 -8.60
C GLU A 53 8.36 -5.37 -8.76
N LYS A 54 8.38 -6.18 -7.68
CA LYS A 54 8.94 -7.55 -7.73
C LYS A 54 8.14 -8.47 -8.64
N GLU A 55 6.81 -8.42 -8.59
CA GLU A 55 5.95 -9.21 -9.46
C GLU A 55 6.13 -8.81 -10.94
N ASN A 56 6.27 -7.51 -11.22
CA ASN A 56 6.54 -7.02 -12.58
C ASN A 56 7.92 -7.42 -13.09
N LEU A 57 8.97 -7.32 -12.28
CA LEU A 57 10.32 -7.76 -12.62
C LEU A 57 10.36 -9.27 -12.94
N SER A 58 9.72 -10.09 -12.11
CA SER A 58 9.65 -11.54 -12.32
C SER A 58 8.92 -11.92 -13.62
N ASN A 59 7.87 -11.18 -13.99
CA ASN A 59 7.16 -11.40 -15.25
C ASN A 59 7.99 -10.97 -16.47
N HIS A 60 8.86 -9.97 -16.31
CA HIS A 60 9.72 -9.46 -17.38
C HIS A 60 10.91 -10.40 -17.68
N GLU A 61 11.46 -11.08 -16.67
CA GLU A 61 12.52 -12.08 -16.85
C GLU A 61 12.03 -13.30 -17.66
N HIS A 62 10.75 -13.68 -17.50
CA HIS A 62 10.17 -14.81 -18.24
C HIS A 62 10.00 -14.56 -19.75
N ILE A 63 9.96 -13.31 -20.19
CA ILE A 63 9.78 -12.95 -21.60
C ILE A 63 11.13 -12.92 -22.35
N SER A 64 12.24 -12.70 -21.64
CA SER A 64 13.56 -12.52 -22.26
C SER A 64 14.32 -13.81 -22.55
N ILE A 65 13.80 -14.98 -22.16
CA ILE A 65 14.44 -16.30 -22.35
C ILE A 65 13.75 -17.11 -23.46
N ARG A 66 12.78 -16.54 -24.19
CA ARG A 66 12.02 -17.25 -25.23
C ARG A 66 12.37 -16.82 -26.64
#